data_AF-A0AAW0F412-F1
#
_entry.id   AF-A0AAW0F412-F1
#
_cell.length_a   1.000
_cell.length_b   1.000
_cell.length_c   1.000
_cell.angle_alpha   90.00
_cell.angle_beta   90.00
_cell.angle_gamma   90.00
#
_symmetry.space_group_name_H-M   'P 1'
#
loop_
_entity.id
_entity.type
_entity.pdbx_description
1 polymer ?
#
loop_
_entity_poly.entity_id
_entity_poly.type
_entity_poly.pdbx_seq_one_letter_code
_entity_poly.pdbx_strand_id
1 'polypeptide(L)'
;MSEAVVRAERELYAYVLALQSVLLASTEDAMPQSLWGGADSGGGGVPDTLLQQVECETAQERQRIHRLVRQQLAPQLASLRVAIVQLGGGQDAAGGVVDVPVATLDQEIAAAAAESAALGRRMVELYDEAALLAARIEAEMMDTAVPSL
;
A
#
# COMPACT_ATOMS: atom_id res chain seq x y z
N MET A 1 -18.22 -19.61 -7.83
CA MET A 1 -17.20 -18.56 -7.58
C MET A 1 -17.93 -17.28 -7.26
N SER A 2 -17.45 -16.49 -6.29
CA SER A 2 -18.09 -15.21 -5.96
C SER A 2 -17.84 -14.19 -7.06
N GLU A 3 -18.77 -13.26 -7.26
CA GLU A 3 -18.65 -12.19 -8.25
C GLU A 3 -17.38 -11.33 -8.04
N ALA A 4 -17.01 -11.11 -6.78
CA ALA A 4 -15.80 -10.39 -6.42
C ALA A 4 -14.52 -11.11 -6.89
N VAL A 5 -14.47 -12.45 -6.79
CA VAL A 5 -13.32 -13.25 -7.27
C VAL A 5 -13.21 -13.16 -8.79
N VAL A 6 -14.33 -13.33 -9.50
CA VAL A 6 -14.37 -13.21 -10.97
C VAL A 6 -13.94 -11.81 -11.43
N ARG A 7 -14.33 -10.77 -10.69
CA ARG A 7 -13.91 -9.39 -10.97
C ARG A 7 -12.40 -9.21 -10.77
N ALA A 8 -11.84 -9.68 -9.66
CA ALA A 8 -10.42 -9.56 -9.40
C ALA A 8 -9.56 -10.33 -10.43
N GLU A 9 -10.00 -11.53 -10.84
CA GLU A 9 -9.34 -12.29 -11.90
C GLU A 9 -9.33 -11.54 -13.23
N ARG A 10 -10.44 -10.88 -13.60
CA ARG A 10 -10.52 -10.05 -14.80
C ARG A 10 -9.58 -8.86 -14.75
N GLU A 11 -9.54 -8.14 -13.63
CA GLU A 11 -8.63 -6.99 -13.45
C GLU A 11 -7.16 -7.44 -13.44
N LEU A 12 -6.86 -8.60 -12.84
CA LEU A 12 -5.51 -9.18 -12.85
C LEU A 12 -5.09 -9.52 -14.29
N TYR A 13 -5.97 -10.16 -15.04
CA TYR A 13 -5.72 -10.47 -16.44
C TYR A 13 -5.51 -9.21 -17.29
N ALA A 14 -6.34 -8.17 -17.10
CA ALA A 14 -6.19 -6.89 -17.79
C ALA A 14 -4.85 -6.21 -17.45
N TYR A 15 -4.43 -6.26 -16.19
CA TYR A 15 -3.13 -5.74 -15.76
C TYR A 15 -1.95 -6.50 -16.38
N VAL A 16 -2.01 -7.84 -16.44
CA VAL A 16 -0.98 -8.67 -17.09
C VAL A 16 -0.89 -8.38 -18.58
N LEU A 17 -2.02 -8.22 -19.27
CA LEU A 17 -2.02 -7.83 -20.68
C LEU A 17 -1.42 -6.44 -20.89
N ALA A 18 -1.72 -5.47 -20.02
CA ALA A 18 -1.13 -4.13 -20.09
C ALA A 18 0.38 -4.15 -19.82
N LEU A 19 0.87 -4.99 -18.89
CA LEU A 19 2.30 -5.22 -18.70
C LEU A 19 2.95 -5.76 -19.97
N GLN A 20 2.35 -6.79 -20.57
CA GLN A 20 2.86 -7.39 -21.79
C GLN A 20 2.90 -6.37 -22.94
N SER A 21 1.85 -5.57 -23.13
CA SER A 21 1.81 -4.56 -24.19
C SER A 21 2.85 -3.47 -23.99
N VAL A 22 3.02 -2.98 -22.76
CA VAL A 22 4.04 -1.97 -22.44
C VAL A 22 5.44 -2.53 -22.65
N LEU A 23 5.70 -3.79 -22.25
CA LEU A 23 6.98 -4.45 -22.48
C LEU A 23 7.29 -4.60 -23.97
N LEU A 24 6.33 -5.06 -24.77
CA LEU A 24 6.48 -5.16 -26.23
C LEU A 24 6.76 -3.78 -26.86
N ALA A 25 5.94 -2.78 -26.55
CA ALA A 25 6.12 -1.42 -27.06
C ALA A 25 7.46 -0.79 -26.61
N SER A 26 7.96 -1.16 -25.43
CA SER A 26 9.26 -0.70 -24.93
C SER A 26 10.44 -1.39 -25.60
N THR A 27 10.28 -2.63 -26.05
CA THR A 27 11.36 -3.46 -26.62
C THR A 27 11.46 -3.35 -28.14
N GLU A 28 10.35 -3.18 -28.84
CA GLU A 28 10.32 -3.01 -30.31
C GLU A 28 11.04 -1.72 -30.79
N ASP A 29 11.14 -0.71 -29.92
CA ASP A 29 11.77 0.61 -30.20
C ASP A 29 13.06 0.86 -29.38
N ALA A 30 13.58 -0.14 -28.66
CA ALA A 30 14.61 0.06 -27.63
C ALA A 30 16.01 0.42 -28.14
N MET A 31 16.25 0.40 -29.46
CA MET A 31 17.60 0.56 -29.99
C MET A 31 17.88 2.00 -30.45
N PRO A 32 18.89 2.68 -29.87
CA PRO A 32 19.32 4.01 -30.31
C PRO A 32 19.70 3.99 -31.79
N GLN A 33 19.11 4.89 -32.59
CA GLN A 33 19.39 4.98 -34.02
C GLN A 33 20.87 5.33 -34.28
N SER A 34 21.49 6.07 -33.36
CA SER A 34 22.92 6.40 -33.34
C SER A 34 23.86 5.19 -33.30
N LEU A 35 23.39 4.00 -32.86
CA LEU A 35 24.19 2.76 -32.85
C LEU A 35 24.08 1.97 -34.16
N TRP A 36 23.12 2.29 -35.03
CA TRP A 36 22.89 1.61 -36.32
C TRP A 36 23.31 2.44 -37.54
N GLY A 37 23.39 3.77 -37.39
CA GLY A 37 23.96 4.68 -38.39
C GLY A 37 25.47 4.48 -38.48
N GLY A 38 25.89 3.56 -39.35
CA GLY A 38 27.30 3.32 -39.67
C GLY A 38 28.03 4.63 -39.96
N ALA A 39 29.26 4.70 -39.45
CA ALA A 39 30.21 5.77 -39.62
C ALA A 39 30.59 5.99 -41.10
N ASP A 40 29.71 6.62 -41.87
CA ASP A 40 29.98 7.11 -43.23
C ASP A 40 29.98 8.65 -43.23
N SER A 41 30.91 9.23 -42.49
CA SER A 41 31.43 10.56 -42.83
C SER A 41 32.85 10.69 -42.29
N GLY A 42 33.81 10.61 -43.21
CA GLY A 42 35.22 10.70 -42.90
C GLY A 42 35.61 12.00 -42.19
N GLY A 43 36.65 11.90 -41.37
CA GLY A 43 37.41 13.05 -40.88
C GLY A 43 37.20 13.37 -39.39
N GLY A 44 38.17 12.91 -38.58
CA GLY A 44 38.59 13.41 -37.27
C GLY A 44 37.70 14.39 -36.48
N GLY A 45 37.22 13.94 -35.31
CA GLY A 45 36.45 14.70 -34.32
C GLY A 45 34.95 14.53 -34.57
N VAL A 46 34.10 14.05 -33.66
CA VAL A 46 33.95 14.52 -32.27
C VAL A 46 33.25 13.41 -31.44
N PRO A 47 33.96 12.67 -30.57
CA PRO A 47 33.35 11.67 -29.68
C PRO A 47 32.32 12.27 -28.72
N ASP A 48 32.47 13.54 -28.33
CA ASP A 48 31.55 14.24 -27.41
C ASP A 48 30.13 14.41 -28.00
N THR A 49 30.00 14.53 -29.32
CA THR A 49 28.69 14.71 -29.97
C THR A 49 27.88 13.42 -30.03
N LEU A 50 28.54 12.27 -30.21
CA LEU A 50 27.88 10.96 -30.22
C LEU A 50 27.42 10.57 -28.82
N LEU A 51 28.23 10.84 -27.79
CA LEU A 51 27.82 10.62 -26.39
C LEU A 51 26.62 11.49 -26.02
N GLN A 52 26.67 12.78 -26.34
CA GLN A 52 25.56 13.71 -26.07
C GLN A 52 24.29 13.32 -26.84
N GLN A 53 24.42 12.75 -28.04
CA GLN A 53 23.30 12.25 -28.82
C GLN A 53 22.66 11.00 -28.18
N VAL A 54 23.47 10.04 -27.72
CA VAL A 54 22.97 8.86 -26.98
C VAL A 54 22.28 9.26 -25.68
N GLU A 55 22.81 10.24 -24.95
CA GLU A 55 22.15 10.79 -23.75
C GLU A 55 20.79 11.42 -24.07
N CYS A 56 20.68 12.13 -25.20
CA CYS A 56 19.43 12.71 -25.65
C CYS A 56 18.40 11.63 -26.05
N GLU A 57 18.83 10.63 -26.85
CA GLU A 57 17.99 9.51 -27.28
C GLU A 57 17.50 8.68 -26.09
N THR A 58 18.37 8.41 -25.11
CA THR A 58 18.00 7.70 -23.88
C THR A 58 17.06 8.49 -22.97
N ALA A 59 17.22 9.82 -22.87
CA ALA A 59 16.32 10.67 -22.11
C ALA A 59 14.90 10.71 -22.73
N GLN A 60 14.83 10.80 -24.07
CA GLN A 60 13.56 10.74 -24.80
C GLN A 60 12.88 9.38 -24.62
N GLU A 61 13.64 8.29 -24.70
CA GLU A 61 13.12 6.94 -24.52
C GLU A 61 12.60 6.71 -23.09
N ARG A 62 13.33 7.19 -22.08
CA ARG A 62 12.85 7.19 -20.69
C ARG A 62 11.53 7.96 -20.52
N GLN A 63 11.37 9.08 -21.23
CA GLN A 63 10.13 9.85 -21.19
C GLN A 63 8.99 9.10 -21.90
N ARG A 64 9.27 8.44 -23.04
CA ARG A 64 8.30 7.59 -23.76
C ARG A 64 7.81 6.45 -22.89
N ILE A 65 8.72 5.68 -22.28
CA ILE A 65 8.41 4.59 -21.35
C ILE A 65 7.57 5.10 -20.18
N HIS A 66 7.95 6.24 -19.57
CA HIS A 66 7.15 6.83 -18.49
C HIS A 66 5.71 7.17 -18.92
N ARG A 67 5.51 7.67 -20.15
CA ARG A 67 4.16 7.93 -20.67
C ARG A 67 3.37 6.64 -20.85
N LEU A 68 3.98 5.60 -21.44
CA LEU A 68 3.35 4.29 -21.62
C LEU A 68 2.92 3.69 -20.27
N VAL A 69 3.81 3.70 -19.28
CA VAL A 69 3.50 3.24 -17.91
C VAL A 69 2.36 4.04 -17.30
N ARG A 70 2.38 5.39 -17.39
CA ARG A 70 1.32 6.22 -16.81
C ARG A 70 -0.03 6.06 -17.49
N GLN A 71 -0.06 5.89 -18.81
CA GLN A 71 -1.31 5.85 -19.58
C GLN A 71 -1.94 4.46 -19.58
N GLN A 72 -1.12 3.40 -19.64
CA GLN A 72 -1.62 2.03 -19.82
C GLN A 72 -1.55 1.22 -18.52
N LEU A 73 -0.47 1.36 -17.75
CA LEU A 73 -0.22 0.52 -16.57
C LEU A 73 -0.88 1.05 -15.29
N ALA A 74 -0.73 2.35 -15.03
CA ALA A 74 -1.22 2.96 -13.78
C ALA A 74 -2.75 2.82 -13.57
N PRO A 75 -3.60 3.01 -14.59
CA PRO A 75 -5.05 2.83 -14.44
C PRO A 75 -5.44 1.37 -14.15
N GLN A 76 -4.75 0.42 -14.78
CA GLN A 76 -4.99 -1.02 -14.58
C GLN A 76 -4.55 -1.45 -13.19
N LEU A 77 -3.38 -0.97 -12.73
CA LEU A 77 -2.91 -1.21 -11.37
C LEU A 77 -3.88 -0.67 -10.32
N ALA A 78 -4.42 0.53 -10.52
CA ALA A 78 -5.41 1.12 -9.62
C ALA A 78 -6.69 0.27 -9.56
N SER A 79 -7.17 -0.19 -10.72
CA SER A 79 -8.39 -1.02 -10.81
C SER A 79 -8.21 -2.39 -10.13
N LEU A 80 -7.04 -3.02 -10.33
CA LEU A 80 -6.66 -4.25 -9.65
C LEU A 80 -6.59 -4.06 -8.12
N ARG A 81 -5.97 -2.97 -7.64
CA ARG A 81 -5.90 -2.67 -6.19
C ARG A 81 -7.28 -2.54 -5.56
N VAL A 82 -8.21 -1.88 -6.24
CA VAL A 82 -9.60 -1.76 -5.78
C VAL A 82 -10.28 -3.13 -5.71
N ALA A 83 -10.09 -3.98 -6.72
CA ALA A 83 -10.66 -5.32 -6.71
C ALA A 83 -10.09 -6.21 -5.59
N ILE A 84 -8.79 -6.09 -5.30
CA ILE A 84 -8.15 -6.82 -4.19
C ILE A 84 -8.70 -6.36 -2.83
N VAL A 85 -8.92 -5.05 -2.63
CA VAL A 85 -9.55 -4.55 -1.39
C VAL A 85 -10.98 -5.08 -1.25
N GLN A 86 -11.74 -5.14 -2.34
CA GLN A 86 -13.10 -5.72 -2.31
C GLN A 86 -13.12 -7.21 -1.94
N LEU A 87 -12.02 -7.94 -2.19
CA LEU A 87 -11.84 -9.31 -1.74
C LEU A 87 -11.47 -9.43 -0.26
N GLY A 88 -11.27 -8.32 0.44
CA GLY A 88 -10.79 -8.29 1.82
C GLY A 88 -9.27 -8.24 1.95
N GLY A 89 -8.54 -7.96 0.85
CA GLY A 89 -7.10 -7.70 0.91
C GLY A 89 -6.79 -6.38 1.64
N GLY A 90 -5.74 -6.38 2.47
CA GLY A 90 -5.28 -5.19 3.17
C GLY A 90 -4.60 -4.18 2.25
N GLN A 91 -4.66 -2.90 2.61
CA GLN A 91 -3.82 -1.86 2.03
C GLN A 91 -2.99 -1.16 3.11
N ASP A 92 -1.73 -0.86 2.81
CA ASP A 92 -0.89 -0.03 3.67
C ASP A 92 -1.24 1.47 3.52
N ALA A 93 -0.59 2.30 4.33
CA ALA A 93 -0.78 3.76 4.30
C ALA A 93 -0.34 4.42 2.99
N ALA A 94 0.46 3.74 2.16
CA ALA A 94 0.88 4.19 0.83
C ALA A 94 -0.03 3.67 -0.29
N GLY A 95 -1.10 2.93 0.04
CA GLY A 95 -2.03 2.32 -0.90
C GLY A 95 -1.48 1.10 -1.63
N GLY A 96 -0.41 0.50 -1.12
CA GLY A 96 0.11 -0.81 -1.53
C GLY A 96 -0.76 -1.93 -0.98
N VAL A 97 -0.96 -2.99 -1.77
CA VAL A 97 -1.66 -4.19 -1.29
C VAL A 97 -0.73 -4.94 -0.36
N VAL A 98 -1.21 -5.24 0.85
CA VAL A 98 -0.47 -6.01 1.84
C VAL A 98 -1.06 -7.41 1.88
N ASP A 99 -0.21 -8.40 1.63
CA ASP A 99 -0.52 -9.81 1.86
C ASP A 99 0.11 -10.23 3.18
N VAL A 100 -0.71 -10.36 4.22
CA VAL A 100 -0.27 -10.84 5.54
C VAL A 100 -0.69 -12.30 5.65
N PRO A 101 0.23 -13.23 6.01
CA PRO A 101 -0.13 -14.62 6.23
C PRO A 101 -1.25 -14.74 7.26
N VAL A 102 -2.27 -15.55 6.97
CA VAL A 102 -3.44 -15.75 7.86
C VAL A 102 -3.02 -16.15 9.27
N ALA A 103 -2.02 -17.03 9.41
CA ALA A 103 -1.50 -17.44 10.70
C ALA A 103 -0.95 -16.28 11.55
N THR A 104 -0.35 -15.28 10.90
CA THR A 104 0.14 -14.07 11.57
C THR A 104 -1.02 -13.19 12.03
N LEU A 105 -2.03 -13.01 11.16
CA LEU A 105 -3.25 -12.27 11.52
C LEU A 105 -3.98 -12.92 12.70
N ASP A 106 -4.13 -14.24 12.69
CA ASP A 106 -4.78 -14.97 13.79
C ASP A 106 -4.02 -14.79 15.11
N GLN A 107 -2.68 -14.80 15.07
CA GLN A 107 -1.85 -14.57 16.24
C GLN A 107 -1.99 -13.14 16.77
N GLU A 108 -2.01 -12.14 15.90
CA GLU A 108 -2.20 -10.73 16.27
C GLU A 108 -3.60 -10.49 16.84
N ILE A 109 -4.64 -11.07 16.23
CA ILE A 109 -6.03 -11.00 16.73
C ILE A 109 -6.11 -11.64 18.13
N ALA A 110 -5.50 -12.80 18.32
CA ALA A 110 -5.48 -13.47 19.62
C ALA A 110 -4.76 -12.64 20.69
N ALA A 111 -3.63 -12.02 20.34
CA ALA A 111 -2.89 -11.13 21.24
C ALA A 111 -3.72 -9.90 21.63
N ALA A 112 -4.34 -9.24 20.65
CA ALA A 112 -5.19 -8.08 20.88
C ALA A 112 -6.44 -8.43 21.71
N ALA A 113 -7.05 -9.59 21.48
CA ALA A 113 -8.17 -10.07 22.28
C ALA A 113 -7.77 -10.34 23.74
N ALA A 114 -6.59 -10.92 23.96
CA ALA A 114 -6.07 -11.17 25.31
C ALA A 114 -5.77 -9.85 26.06
N GLU A 115 -5.18 -8.87 25.38
CA GLU A 115 -4.92 -7.54 25.93
C GLU A 115 -6.23 -6.82 26.26
N SER A 116 -7.19 -6.81 25.32
CA SER A 116 -8.51 -6.23 25.53
C SER A 116 -9.24 -6.85 26.73
N ALA A 117 -9.18 -8.18 26.88
CA ALA A 117 -9.76 -8.87 28.03
C ALA A 117 -9.06 -8.50 29.35
N ALA A 118 -7.74 -8.31 29.34
CA ALA A 118 -6.99 -7.88 30.51
C ALA A 118 -7.36 -6.45 30.93
N LEU A 119 -7.44 -5.52 29.96
CA LEU A 119 -7.87 -4.15 30.19
C LEU A 119 -9.32 -4.09 30.69
N GLY A 120 -10.22 -4.90 30.12
CA GLY A 120 -11.60 -5.02 30.56
C GLY A 120 -11.72 -5.47 32.02
N ARG A 121 -10.94 -6.48 32.44
CA ARG A 121 -10.88 -6.90 33.84
C ARG A 121 -10.39 -5.78 34.76
N ARG A 122 -9.31 -5.11 34.37
CA ARG A 122 -8.75 -4.01 35.17
C ARG A 122 -9.73 -2.85 35.32
N MET A 123 -10.50 -2.56 34.29
CA MET A 123 -11.52 -1.53 34.33
C MET A 123 -12.63 -1.86 35.34
N VAL A 124 -13.10 -3.11 35.38
CA VAL A 124 -14.09 -3.56 36.37
C VAL A 124 -13.55 -3.44 37.80
N GLU A 125 -12.32 -3.89 38.04
CA GLU A 125 -11.68 -3.75 39.37
C GLU A 125 -11.64 -2.29 39.83
N LEU A 126 -11.27 -1.36 38.93
CA LEU A 126 -11.23 0.06 39.25
C LEU A 126 -12.62 0.65 39.53
N TYR A 127 -13.67 0.18 38.85
CA TYR A 127 -15.04 0.60 39.14
C TYR A 127 -15.52 0.08 40.50
N ASP A 128 -15.18 -1.15 40.85
CA ASP A 128 -15.49 -1.73 42.16
C ASP A 128 -14.76 -0.99 43.29
N GLU A 129 -13.47 -0.69 43.10
CA GLU A 129 -12.66 0.13 44.03
C GLU A 129 -13.28 1.53 44.20
N ALA A 130 -13.71 2.17 43.12
CA ALA A 130 -14.35 3.48 43.16
C ALA A 130 -15.70 3.44 43.89
N ALA A 131 -16.51 2.38 43.70
CA ALA A 131 -17.77 2.19 44.40
C ALA A 131 -17.58 2.01 45.91
N LEU A 132 -16.56 1.23 46.32
CA LEU A 132 -16.20 1.06 47.73
C LEU A 132 -15.74 2.39 48.37
N LEU A 133 -14.93 3.16 47.65
CA LEU A 133 -14.50 4.48 48.11
C LEU A 133 -15.69 5.44 48.25
N ALA A 134 -16.60 5.47 47.28
CA ALA A 134 -17.80 6.28 47.36
C ALA A 134 -18.67 5.91 48.57
N ALA A 135 -18.94 4.62 48.79
CA ALA A 135 -19.71 4.14 49.93
C ALA A 135 -19.04 4.49 51.28
N ARG A 136 -17.71 4.43 51.34
CA ARG A 136 -16.96 4.83 52.54
C ARG A 136 -17.08 6.33 52.81
N ILE A 137 -16.96 7.16 51.77
CA ILE A 137 -17.12 8.61 51.89
C ILE A 137 -18.54 8.94 52.36
N GLU A 138 -19.57 8.30 51.80
CA GLU A 138 -20.97 8.48 52.25
C GLU A 138 -21.15 8.10 53.72
N ALA A 139 -20.58 6.99 54.15
CA ALA A 139 -20.64 6.56 55.56
C ALA A 139 -19.94 7.57 56.49
N GLU A 140 -18.73 8.02 56.14
CA GLU A 140 -17.99 9.03 56.91
C GLU A 140 -18.74 10.37 56.97
N MET A 141 -19.44 10.76 55.89
CA MET A 141 -20.30 11.96 55.86
C MET A 141 -21.54 11.84 56.76
N MET A 142 -22.15 10.66 56.83
CA MET A 142 -23.31 10.42 57.69
C MET A 142 -22.93 10.36 59.17
N ASP A 143 -21.77 9.79 59.51
CA ASP A 143 -21.25 9.76 60.89
C ASP A 143 -20.79 11.14 61.39
N THR A 144 -20.44 12.06 60.49
CA THR A 144 -20.09 13.45 60.84
C THR A 144 -21.30 14.40 60.87
N ALA A 145 -22.51 13.92 60.54
CA ALA A 145 -23.72 14.71 60.69
C ALA A 145 -24.02 14.98 62.18
N VAL A 146 -23.88 16.26 62.54
CA VAL A 146 -24.00 16.85 63.87
C VAL A 146 -25.33 16.48 64.55
N PRO A 147 -25.36 16.23 65.89
CA PRO A 147 -26.61 15.98 66.59
C PRO A 147 -27.54 17.18 66.45
N SER A 148 -28.80 16.90 66.08
CA SER A 148 -29.85 17.89 65.88
C SER A 148 -30.08 18.72 67.15
N LEU A 149 -29.94 20.05 67.03
CA LEU A 149 -30.44 21.05 67.97
C LEU A 149 -31.93 21.33 67.72
#